data_AF-A0AAV5YQL1-F1
#
_entry.id   AF-A0AAV5YQL1-F1
#
_cell.length_a   1.000
_cell.length_b   1.000
_cell.length_c   1.000
_cell.angle_alpha   90.00
_cell.angle_beta   90.00
_cell.angle_gamma   90.00
#
_symmetry.space_group_name_H-M   'P 1'
#
loop_
_entity.id
_entity.type
_entity.pdbx_description
1 polymer ?
#
loop_
_entity_poly.entity_id
_entity_poly.type
_entity_poly.pdbx_seq_one_letter_code
_entity_poly.pdbx_strand_id
1 'polypeptide(L)'
;MSGGRAWAALATLIFCSALAAPGGAAPPLVTSVETSSITPLPEDRVRAAIGELRGKPLARDAVRASLDRLWGLGLFSAIRVDEVPKPDGIGLRFVFTTRPLIRDISWEGKPGLDLAEVAAVAALAVGEEASPERLARAEREVLTRYHENGYLAARVQIRAAAVPATGDRDVTVSLNGGEPAKIGEVRLLGETGMPADKLLKALDLRKGTAYRESLVRDRVRAAEERLRHEGYFTGRLTTGKPDWQPGTNRVNLDIQVAAGPRFRVEFEGRQAVSPSALRSRLTFETSGSADQVEQEASALQVETAYREHGYHWVGVKPRETRDGDVRVIHFVIDEGPRVIVESVTFSGNQAVPADQLAKDLETRRPWLFRRGIFRQDQLDHDVGVVLAQLRARGYAEASVGPAQVQFSEDRARARVVIPVKEGPRLIAGAITFDGARVFTPREIEAALPFKRDSPWESQYAADGQRAIERLYATRGYHGAVARFETGREGDTVTVKYAIEEGDQTRIGRVLVRGLLLAREDVVRRTLPFQSGDVLLPDKLLQGQRRLADFAAFDGVSIDPLRPPPDPFADVEVTLRERKPWHLDFGVGYSNADGGRGFVEAGHDDVFGTGASVSIRQR
;
A
#
# COMPACT_ATOMS: atom_id res chain seq x y z
N MET A 1 -9.33 -0.40 -15.91
CA MET A 1 -9.15 0.38 -17.17
C MET A 1 -7.67 0.66 -17.34
N SER A 2 -7.08 0.12 -18.40
CA SER A 2 -5.65 0.20 -18.73
C SER A 2 -5.25 1.64 -19.07
N GLY A 3 -4.62 2.33 -18.14
CA GLY A 3 -3.94 3.60 -18.39
C GLY A 3 -2.53 3.35 -18.94
N GLY A 4 -2.44 2.92 -20.20
CA GLY A 4 -1.19 2.94 -20.93
C GLY A 4 -0.74 4.40 -21.09
N ARG A 5 0.35 4.78 -20.42
CA ARG A 5 1.02 6.06 -20.62
C ARG A 5 1.53 6.11 -22.05
N ALA A 6 0.77 6.73 -22.95
CA ALA A 6 1.21 7.05 -24.30
C ALA A 6 2.36 8.06 -24.19
N TRP A 7 3.57 7.59 -24.47
CA TRP A 7 4.72 8.47 -24.65
C TRP A 7 4.44 9.29 -25.92
N ALA A 8 4.44 10.62 -25.80
CA ALA A 8 4.34 11.52 -26.94
C ALA A 8 5.65 11.47 -27.74
N ALA A 9 5.85 10.41 -28.52
CA ALA A 9 6.90 10.33 -29.52
C ALA A 9 6.51 11.26 -30.69
N LEU A 10 7.24 12.36 -30.84
CA LEU A 10 6.99 13.34 -31.90
C LEU A 10 7.66 12.86 -33.19
N ALA A 11 6.88 12.24 -34.09
CA ALA A 11 7.28 12.05 -35.48
C ALA A 11 6.73 13.23 -36.30
N THR A 12 7.61 14.15 -36.70
CA THR A 12 7.23 15.24 -37.61
C THR A 12 7.65 14.86 -39.02
N LEU A 13 6.67 14.49 -39.85
CA LEU A 13 6.81 14.38 -41.30
C LEU A 13 6.44 15.74 -41.89
N ILE A 14 7.45 16.51 -42.31
CA ILE A 14 7.24 17.77 -43.02
C ILE A 14 7.24 17.45 -44.52
N PHE A 15 6.04 17.19 -45.06
CA PHE A 15 5.83 17.26 -46.51
C PHE A 15 5.80 18.74 -46.89
N CYS A 16 6.85 19.24 -47.54
CA CYS A 16 6.73 20.49 -48.29
C CYS A 16 5.79 20.22 -49.45
N SER A 17 4.51 20.57 -49.26
CA SER A 17 3.50 20.47 -50.30
C SER A 17 3.79 21.53 -51.36
N ALA A 18 4.63 21.18 -52.34
CA ALA A 18 4.59 21.86 -53.63
C ALA A 18 3.28 21.45 -54.32
N LEU A 19 2.44 22.44 -54.60
CA LEU A 19 1.13 22.40 -55.24
C LEU A 19 0.79 21.08 -55.98
N ALA A 20 -0.29 20.42 -55.52
CA ALA A 20 -0.99 19.43 -56.32
C ALA A 20 -1.68 20.12 -57.51
N ALA A 21 -1.15 19.93 -58.72
CA ALA A 21 -1.91 20.07 -59.95
C ALA A 21 -2.72 18.78 -60.19
N PRO A 22 -3.98 18.86 -60.68
CA PRO A 22 -4.79 17.68 -60.96
C PRO A 22 -4.32 17.08 -62.29
N GLY A 23 -3.37 16.17 -62.20
CA GLY A 23 -2.90 15.35 -63.30
C GLY A 23 -2.09 14.21 -62.72
N GLY A 24 -2.36 12.97 -63.14
CA GLY A 24 -1.69 11.76 -62.66
C GLY A 24 -0.20 11.71 -63.00
N ALA A 25 0.58 12.62 -62.43
CA ALA A 25 2.02 12.56 -62.41
C ALA A 25 2.41 11.42 -61.47
N ALA A 26 3.18 10.46 -61.99
CA ALA A 26 3.71 9.36 -61.20
C ALA A 26 4.45 9.93 -59.97
N PRO A 27 4.27 9.34 -58.77
CA PRO A 27 4.92 9.83 -57.56
C PRO A 27 6.43 9.95 -57.79
N PRO A 28 7.07 11.04 -57.34
CA PRO A 28 8.48 11.30 -57.60
C PRO A 28 9.32 10.13 -57.06
N LEU A 29 10.31 9.72 -57.85
CA LEU A 29 11.21 8.63 -57.48
C LEU A 29 12.14 9.06 -56.34
N VAL A 30 12.34 8.17 -55.38
CA VAL A 30 13.32 8.38 -54.31
C VAL A 30 14.72 8.14 -54.86
N THR A 31 15.47 9.20 -55.16
CA THR A 31 16.78 9.10 -55.82
C THR A 31 17.91 8.82 -54.84
N SER A 32 17.71 9.16 -53.56
CA SER A 32 18.71 8.99 -52.51
C SER A 32 18.06 8.87 -51.13
N VAL A 33 18.72 8.14 -50.24
CA VAL A 33 18.37 8.04 -48.82
C VAL A 33 19.61 8.36 -48.02
N GLU A 34 19.54 9.41 -47.21
CA GLU A 34 20.63 9.91 -46.39
C GLU A 34 20.24 9.81 -44.93
N THR A 35 21.20 9.51 -44.06
CA THR A 35 21.01 9.45 -42.61
C THR A 35 21.89 10.49 -41.94
N SER A 36 21.36 11.18 -40.95
CA SER A 36 22.06 12.22 -40.20
C SER A 36 21.79 12.02 -38.71
N SER A 37 22.83 11.99 -37.89
CA SER A 37 22.72 11.98 -36.44
C SER A 37 23.88 12.73 -35.82
N ILE A 38 23.64 13.30 -34.64
CA ILE A 38 24.66 13.99 -33.85
C ILE A 38 25.58 12.97 -33.16
N THR A 39 25.07 11.77 -32.87
CA THR A 39 25.80 10.67 -32.22
C THR A 39 26.01 9.51 -33.19
N PRO A 40 27.11 8.74 -33.05
CA PRO A 40 27.36 7.56 -33.88
C PRO A 40 26.17 6.59 -33.87
N LEU A 41 25.82 6.08 -35.05
CA LEU A 41 24.75 5.10 -35.22
C LEU A 41 25.32 3.76 -35.68
N PRO A 42 24.70 2.64 -35.29
CA PRO A 42 24.99 1.35 -35.90
C PRO A 42 24.45 1.31 -37.34
N GLU A 43 25.21 1.84 -38.29
CA GLU A 43 24.78 2.13 -39.67
C GLU A 43 24.13 0.92 -40.36
N ASP A 44 24.65 -0.29 -40.15
CA ASP A 44 24.12 -1.51 -40.76
C ASP A 44 22.71 -1.84 -40.27
N ARG A 45 22.45 -1.69 -38.97
CA ARG A 45 21.13 -1.94 -38.36
C ARG A 45 20.12 -0.86 -38.78
N VAL A 46 20.56 0.39 -38.82
CA VAL A 46 19.72 1.52 -39.25
C VAL A 46 19.37 1.41 -40.72
N ARG A 47 20.34 1.08 -41.58
CA ARG A 47 20.14 0.87 -43.03
C ARG A 47 19.20 -0.30 -43.29
N ALA A 48 19.37 -1.43 -42.58
CA ALA A 48 18.48 -2.57 -42.68
C ALA A 48 17.03 -2.23 -42.25
N ALA A 49 16.87 -1.43 -41.18
CA ALA A 49 15.56 -1.00 -40.71
C ALA A 49 14.87 0.00 -41.66
N ILE A 50 15.63 0.91 -42.28
CA ILE A 50 15.11 1.78 -43.35
C ILE A 50 14.61 0.93 -44.52
N GLY A 51 15.34 -0.11 -44.90
CA GLY A 51 15.00 -0.98 -46.03
C GLY A 51 15.18 -0.29 -47.39
N GLU A 52 14.65 -0.90 -48.45
CA GLU A 52 14.84 -0.41 -49.82
C GLU A 52 13.79 0.63 -50.22
N LEU A 53 14.12 1.91 -49.99
CA LEU A 53 13.33 3.04 -50.47
C LEU A 53 13.88 3.66 -51.76
N ARG A 54 15.20 3.56 -52.01
CA ARG A 54 15.86 4.13 -53.19
C ARG A 54 15.39 3.44 -54.48
N GLY A 55 15.11 4.22 -55.52
CA GLY A 55 14.65 3.74 -56.83
C GLY A 55 13.17 3.39 -56.90
N LYS A 56 12.42 3.50 -55.78
CA LYS A 56 10.97 3.29 -55.74
C LYS A 56 10.23 4.64 -55.76
N PRO A 57 8.98 4.68 -56.27
CA PRO A 57 8.15 5.88 -56.14
C PRO A 57 7.89 6.21 -54.67
N LEU A 58 7.90 7.49 -54.31
CA LEU A 58 7.64 7.94 -52.94
C LEU A 58 6.23 7.50 -52.49
N ALA A 59 6.18 6.52 -51.58
CA ALA A 59 4.95 5.98 -51.02
C ALA A 59 4.92 6.15 -49.49
N ARG A 60 3.84 6.74 -48.98
CA ARG A 60 3.68 7.01 -47.53
C ARG A 60 3.75 5.72 -46.69
N ASP A 61 3.14 4.64 -47.16
CA ASP A 61 3.13 3.36 -46.44
C ASP A 61 4.52 2.73 -46.34
N ALA A 62 5.35 2.89 -47.38
CA ALA A 62 6.73 2.41 -47.37
C ALA A 62 7.60 3.20 -46.37
N VAL A 63 7.44 4.53 -46.30
CA VAL A 63 8.12 5.37 -45.30
C VAL A 63 7.65 5.02 -43.89
N ARG A 64 6.34 4.82 -43.70
CA ARG A 64 5.76 4.42 -42.41
C ARG A 64 6.28 3.07 -41.92
N ALA A 65 6.30 2.05 -42.77
CA ALA A 65 6.85 0.74 -42.43
C ALA A 65 8.34 0.80 -42.05
N SER A 66 9.08 1.74 -42.66
CA SER A 66 10.48 2.01 -42.32
C SER A 66 10.62 2.66 -40.94
N LEU A 67 9.76 3.64 -40.63
CA LEU A 67 9.69 4.25 -39.30
C LEU A 67 9.30 3.23 -38.23
N ASP A 68 8.34 2.35 -38.48
CA ASP A 68 7.92 1.31 -37.52
C ASP A 68 9.08 0.36 -37.18
N ARG A 69 9.87 -0.07 -38.18
CA ARG A 69 11.07 -0.88 -37.96
C ARG A 69 12.15 -0.11 -37.20
N LEU A 70 12.35 1.17 -37.51
CA LEU A 70 13.34 2.02 -36.83
C LEU A 70 12.97 2.25 -35.36
N TRP A 71 11.70 2.48 -35.05
CA TRP A 71 11.21 2.53 -33.67
C TRP A 71 11.36 1.20 -32.95
N GLY A 72 11.13 0.08 -33.66
CA GLY A 72 11.36 -1.27 -33.15
C GLY A 72 12.81 -1.58 -32.74
N LEU A 73 13.78 -0.75 -33.16
CA LEU A 73 15.16 -0.87 -32.69
C LEU A 73 15.37 -0.35 -31.27
N GLY A 74 14.48 0.52 -30.75
CA GLY A 74 14.58 1.11 -29.41
C GLY A 74 15.71 2.13 -29.21
N LEU A 75 16.41 2.53 -30.28
CA LEU A 75 17.63 3.35 -30.23
C LEU A 75 17.38 4.86 -30.23
N PHE A 76 16.16 5.30 -30.55
CA PHE A 76 15.86 6.69 -30.88
C PHE A 76 14.86 7.29 -29.92
N SER A 77 15.06 8.57 -29.57
CA SER A 77 14.10 9.41 -28.85
C SER A 77 13.25 10.24 -29.81
N ALA A 78 13.79 10.54 -31.00
CA ALA A 78 13.06 11.17 -32.10
C ALA A 78 13.65 10.76 -33.46
N ILE A 79 12.76 10.62 -34.44
CA ILE A 79 13.11 10.38 -35.85
C ILE A 79 12.37 11.40 -36.69
N ARG A 80 13.12 12.23 -37.43
CA ARG A 80 12.57 13.19 -38.40
C ARG A 80 12.95 12.77 -39.80
N VAL A 81 12.03 12.87 -40.74
CA VAL A 81 12.28 12.56 -42.15
C VAL A 81 12.03 13.83 -42.94
N ASP A 82 13.09 14.34 -43.56
CA ASP A 82 13.03 15.51 -44.43
C ASP A 82 13.05 15.07 -45.89
N GLU A 83 12.22 15.70 -46.71
CA GLU A 83 12.32 15.63 -48.16
C GLU A 83 13.30 16.68 -48.67
N VAL A 84 14.28 16.24 -49.45
CA VAL A 84 15.30 17.09 -50.06
C VAL A 84 15.09 17.04 -51.58
N PRO A 85 14.57 18.10 -52.21
CA PRO A 85 14.39 18.15 -53.67
C PRO A 85 15.71 17.92 -54.40
N LYS A 86 15.71 17.06 -55.44
CA LYS A 86 16.87 16.80 -56.31
C LYS A 86 16.46 16.94 -57.78
N PRO A 87 17.40 17.21 -58.71
CA PRO A 87 17.09 17.41 -60.14
C PRO A 87 16.31 16.26 -60.78
N ASP A 88 16.55 15.02 -60.33
CA ASP A 88 15.96 13.80 -60.89
C ASP A 88 14.92 13.13 -59.98
N GLY A 89 14.42 13.83 -58.94
CA GLY A 89 13.41 13.29 -58.01
C GLY A 89 13.51 13.85 -56.58
N ILE A 90 13.25 13.03 -55.56
CA ILE A 90 13.32 13.45 -54.15
C ILE A 90 14.34 12.59 -53.39
N GLY A 91 15.16 13.23 -52.55
CA GLY A 91 15.96 12.55 -51.53
C GLY A 91 15.23 12.50 -50.19
N LEU A 92 15.33 11.39 -49.47
CA LEU A 92 14.83 11.28 -48.10
C LEU A 92 15.99 11.37 -47.12
N ARG A 93 15.97 12.34 -46.21
CA ARG A 93 16.98 12.50 -45.16
C ARG A 93 16.38 12.16 -43.80
N PHE A 94 16.81 11.04 -43.23
CA PHE A 94 16.45 10.61 -41.89
C PHE A 94 17.38 11.27 -40.87
N VAL A 95 16.83 12.12 -40.02
CA VAL A 95 17.53 12.78 -38.92
C VAL A 95 17.17 12.09 -37.61
N PHE A 96 18.16 11.45 -36.98
CA PHE A 96 17.98 10.64 -35.79
C PHE A 96 18.47 11.38 -34.54
N THR A 97 17.63 11.41 -33.52
CA THR A 97 18.02 11.75 -32.14
C THR A 97 18.07 10.46 -31.35
N THR A 98 19.25 10.11 -30.83
CA THR A 98 19.43 8.89 -30.05
C THR A 98 18.78 9.00 -28.67
N ARG A 99 18.45 7.85 -28.10
CA ARG A 99 18.00 7.73 -26.71
C ARG A 99 19.17 7.20 -25.88
N PRO A 100 20.02 8.09 -25.34
CA PRO A 100 21.16 7.64 -24.55
C PRO A 100 20.67 6.88 -23.31
N LEU A 101 21.19 5.69 -23.07
CA LEU A 101 20.91 4.94 -21.84
C LEU A 101 22.01 5.18 -20.82
N ILE A 102 21.69 5.02 -19.53
CA ILE A 102 22.66 5.01 -18.45
C ILE A 102 23.38 3.67 -18.52
N ARG A 103 24.68 3.70 -18.85
CA ARG A 103 25.52 2.50 -18.92
C ARG A 103 26.08 2.14 -17.55
N ASP A 104 26.52 3.14 -16.81
CA ASP A 104 27.11 3.00 -15.48
C ASP A 104 26.78 4.22 -14.61
N ILE A 105 26.75 4.02 -13.29
CA ILE A 105 26.55 5.09 -12.30
C ILE A 105 27.65 5.02 -11.26
N SER A 106 28.51 6.05 -11.22
CA SER A 106 29.54 6.21 -10.19
C SER A 106 29.15 7.27 -9.17
N TRP A 107 29.45 7.00 -7.90
CA TRP A 107 29.15 7.89 -6.77
C TRP A 107 30.46 8.32 -6.12
N GLU A 108 30.64 9.62 -5.93
CA GLU A 108 31.87 10.17 -5.35
C GLU A 108 31.60 11.28 -4.32
N GLY A 109 32.60 11.54 -3.49
CA GLY A 109 32.56 12.59 -2.48
C GLY A 109 32.14 12.11 -1.08
N LYS A 110 31.68 13.05 -0.25
CA LYS A 110 31.27 12.81 1.14
C LYS A 110 29.77 13.05 1.25
N PRO A 111 28.94 11.99 1.14
CA PRO A 111 27.50 12.16 1.10
C PRO A 111 26.99 12.74 2.41
N GLY A 112 27.46 12.29 3.58
CA GLY A 112 26.96 12.76 4.87
C GLY A 112 25.59 12.19 5.26
N LEU A 113 24.79 11.78 4.26
CA LEU A 113 23.64 10.87 4.38
C LEU A 113 24.01 9.45 3.95
N ASP A 114 23.12 8.51 4.26
CA ASP A 114 23.24 7.13 3.77
C ASP A 114 23.14 7.11 2.23
N LEU A 115 24.15 6.52 1.58
CA LEU A 115 24.25 6.54 0.13
C LEU A 115 23.11 5.77 -0.54
N ALA A 116 22.62 4.70 0.09
CA ALA A 116 21.50 3.93 -0.42
C ALA A 116 20.20 4.75 -0.42
N GLU A 117 19.95 5.53 0.63
CA GLU A 117 18.81 6.46 0.69
C GLU A 117 18.90 7.53 -0.41
N VAL A 118 20.10 8.11 -0.57
CA VAL A 118 20.35 9.14 -1.60
C VAL A 118 20.19 8.56 -3.01
N ALA A 119 20.69 7.35 -3.25
CA ALA A 119 20.56 6.64 -4.53
C ALA A 119 19.09 6.31 -4.85
N ALA A 120 18.32 5.88 -3.85
CA ALA A 120 16.90 5.64 -4.01
C ALA A 120 16.12 6.91 -4.39
N VAL A 121 16.47 8.06 -3.80
CA VAL A 121 15.86 9.36 -4.13
C VAL A 121 16.27 9.85 -5.52
N ALA A 122 17.52 9.63 -5.94
CA ALA A 122 17.97 9.99 -7.27
C ALA A 122 17.18 9.25 -8.36
N ALA A 123 16.67 8.05 -8.06
CA ALA A 123 15.86 7.23 -8.96
C ALA A 123 16.51 7.05 -10.35
N LEU A 124 17.82 6.84 -10.37
CA LEU A 124 18.60 6.54 -11.58
C LEU A 124 19.00 5.07 -11.54
N ALA A 125 18.73 4.34 -12.63
CA ALA A 125 19.18 2.96 -12.78
C ALA A 125 19.88 2.73 -14.13
N VAL A 126 20.83 1.79 -14.14
CA VAL A 126 21.49 1.33 -15.37
C VAL A 126 20.44 0.75 -16.33
N GLY A 127 20.55 1.09 -17.61
CA GLY A 127 19.61 0.72 -18.67
C GLY A 127 18.42 1.68 -18.82
N GLU A 128 18.26 2.66 -17.93
CA GLU A 128 17.27 3.74 -18.08
C GLU A 128 17.78 4.87 -18.97
N GLU A 129 16.87 5.76 -19.38
CA GLU A 129 17.20 6.91 -20.22
C GLU A 129 17.98 7.99 -19.47
N ALA A 130 19.11 8.39 -20.05
CA ALA A 130 20.02 9.41 -19.53
C ALA A 130 19.73 10.81 -20.10
N SER A 131 18.47 11.25 -20.08
CA SER A 131 18.10 12.57 -20.60
C SER A 131 18.53 13.69 -19.63
N PRO A 132 18.93 14.89 -20.13
CA PRO A 132 19.31 16.02 -19.28
C PRO A 132 18.24 16.41 -18.26
N GLU A 133 16.96 16.34 -18.64
CA GLU A 133 15.83 16.68 -17.78
C GLU A 133 15.69 15.69 -16.62
N ARG A 134 15.92 14.39 -16.88
CA ARG A 134 15.89 13.35 -15.84
C ARG A 134 17.04 13.54 -14.85
N LEU A 135 18.25 13.80 -15.34
CA LEU A 135 19.41 14.03 -14.49
C LEU A 135 19.26 15.29 -13.65
N ALA A 136 18.76 16.39 -14.23
CA ALA A 136 18.48 17.63 -13.50
C ALA A 136 17.33 17.48 -12.49
N ARG A 137 16.37 16.59 -12.75
CA ARG A 137 15.35 16.21 -11.76
C ARG A 137 15.96 15.43 -10.60
N ALA A 138 16.76 14.41 -10.88
CA ALA A 138 17.45 13.62 -9.85
C ALA A 138 18.32 14.50 -8.95
N GLU A 139 19.09 15.45 -9.53
CA GLU A 139 19.91 16.39 -8.78
C GLU A 139 19.08 17.23 -7.80
N ARG A 140 17.95 17.77 -8.25
CA ARG A 140 17.03 18.56 -7.40
C ARG A 140 16.37 17.72 -6.31
N GLU A 141 15.95 16.50 -6.62
CA GLU A 141 15.32 15.60 -5.65
C GLU A 141 16.32 15.19 -4.55
N VAL A 142 17.54 14.87 -4.93
CA VAL A 142 18.64 14.58 -3.99
C VAL A 142 18.96 15.80 -3.13
N LEU A 143 19.11 16.99 -3.72
CA LEU A 143 19.39 18.22 -2.97
C LEU A 143 18.25 18.56 -1.99
N THR A 144 17.00 18.35 -2.41
CA THR A 144 15.83 18.54 -1.54
C THR A 144 15.90 17.60 -0.34
N ARG A 145 16.23 16.32 -0.55
CA ARG A 145 16.41 15.35 0.54
C ARG A 145 17.52 15.74 1.51
N TYR A 146 18.62 16.32 1.02
CA TYR A 146 19.67 16.87 1.89
C TYR A 146 19.13 18.00 2.77
N HIS A 147 18.39 18.95 2.18
CA HIS A 147 17.81 20.07 2.93
C HIS A 147 16.79 19.61 3.98
N GLU A 148 15.92 18.64 3.65
CA GLU A 148 14.96 18.04 4.58
C GLU A 148 15.65 17.40 5.80
N ASN A 149 16.84 16.82 5.60
CA ASN A 149 17.66 16.23 6.66
C ASN A 149 18.64 17.22 7.33
N GLY A 150 18.57 18.50 6.95
CA GLY A 150 19.33 19.59 7.57
C GLY A 150 20.73 19.84 7.01
N TYR A 151 21.10 19.21 5.91
CA TYR A 151 22.37 19.47 5.22
C TYR A 151 22.21 20.66 4.27
N LEU A 152 22.05 21.86 4.83
CA LEU A 152 21.68 23.08 4.09
C LEU A 152 22.83 23.67 3.26
N ALA A 153 24.07 23.25 3.53
CA ALA A 153 25.24 23.58 2.73
C ALA A 153 25.55 22.53 1.65
N ALA A 154 24.69 21.53 1.47
CA ALA A 154 24.94 20.42 0.58
C ALA A 154 25.13 20.87 -0.87
N ARG A 155 26.02 20.19 -1.58
CA ARG A 155 26.25 20.34 -3.01
C ARG A 155 26.09 18.99 -3.67
N VAL A 156 25.23 18.95 -4.68
CA VAL A 156 24.94 17.77 -5.50
C VAL A 156 25.23 18.18 -6.92
N GLN A 157 26.01 17.38 -7.64
CA GLN A 157 26.25 17.60 -9.05
C GLN A 157 26.18 16.28 -9.79
N ILE A 158 25.31 16.19 -10.80
CA ILE A 158 25.21 15.01 -11.65
C ILE A 158 25.79 15.34 -13.03
N ARG A 159 26.85 14.63 -13.41
CA ARG A 159 27.49 14.76 -14.72
C ARG A 159 27.29 13.49 -15.53
N ALA A 160 27.13 13.63 -16.84
CA ALA A 160 26.98 12.50 -17.76
C ALA A 160 27.96 12.62 -18.92
N ALA A 161 28.91 11.70 -19.01
CA ALA A 161 29.88 11.62 -20.09
C ALA A 161 29.36 10.69 -21.20
N ALA A 162 29.47 11.10 -22.47
CA ALA A 162 29.11 10.26 -23.60
C ALA A 162 30.14 9.15 -23.82
N VAL A 163 29.67 7.92 -23.98
CA VAL A 163 30.49 6.78 -24.39
C VAL A 163 30.66 6.84 -25.91
N PRO A 164 31.89 7.02 -26.44
CA PRO A 164 32.09 7.29 -27.87
C PRO A 164 31.55 6.20 -28.81
N ALA A 165 31.50 4.95 -28.36
CA ALA A 165 31.08 3.81 -29.18
C ALA A 165 29.56 3.63 -29.30
N THR A 166 28.79 4.02 -28.27
CA THR A 166 27.35 3.71 -28.20
C THR A 166 26.46 4.95 -28.06
N GLY A 167 27.02 6.09 -27.65
CA GLY A 167 26.24 7.29 -27.32
C GLY A 167 25.54 7.22 -25.96
N ASP A 168 25.66 6.10 -25.25
CA ASP A 168 25.21 5.94 -23.87
C ASP A 168 25.97 6.86 -22.92
N ARG A 169 25.49 6.99 -21.69
CA ARG A 169 26.04 7.88 -20.68
C ARG A 169 26.59 7.11 -19.49
N ASP A 170 27.83 7.44 -19.14
CA ASP A 170 28.36 7.16 -17.81
C ASP A 170 28.00 8.34 -16.91
N VAL A 171 27.22 8.06 -15.87
CA VAL A 171 26.72 9.08 -14.95
C VAL A 171 27.61 9.10 -13.71
N THR A 172 28.14 10.28 -13.37
CA THR A 172 28.88 10.51 -12.13
C THR A 172 28.09 11.44 -11.24
N VAL A 173 27.77 10.97 -10.04
CA VAL A 173 27.06 11.72 -9.00
C VAL A 173 28.06 12.15 -7.93
N SER A 174 28.39 13.44 -7.93
CA SER A 174 29.30 14.05 -6.95
C SER A 174 28.49 14.63 -5.79
N LEU A 175 28.73 14.12 -4.57
CA LEU A 175 28.02 14.49 -3.36
C LEU A 175 28.95 15.15 -2.33
N ASN A 176 28.52 16.29 -1.79
CA ASN A 176 29.13 16.89 -0.61
C ASN A 176 28.02 17.38 0.31
N GLY A 177 27.66 16.58 1.30
CA GLY A 177 26.59 16.93 2.25
C GLY A 177 26.99 18.05 3.22
N GLY A 178 28.28 18.19 3.55
CA GLY A 178 28.73 19.06 4.63
C GLY A 178 28.25 18.59 6.01
N GLU A 179 28.28 19.49 6.98
CA GLU A 179 27.81 19.23 8.36
C GLU A 179 26.31 19.54 8.49
N PRO A 180 25.54 18.72 9.23
CA PRO A 180 24.13 19.00 9.47
C PRO A 180 23.96 20.29 10.27
N ALA A 181 23.09 21.16 9.78
CA ALA A 181 22.73 22.40 10.47
C ALA A 181 22.10 22.09 11.83
N LYS A 182 22.28 22.99 12.79
CA LYS A 182 21.73 22.85 14.14
C LYS A 182 20.60 23.83 14.38
N ILE A 183 19.63 23.47 15.20
CA ILE A 183 18.58 24.39 15.65
C ILE A 183 19.24 25.55 16.42
N GLY A 184 18.91 26.76 15.99
CA GLY A 184 19.33 28.03 16.56
C GLY A 184 18.32 28.54 17.58
N GLU A 185 17.81 29.75 17.34
CA GLU A 185 16.74 30.34 18.12
C GLU A 185 15.37 29.82 17.64
N VAL A 186 14.45 29.57 18.59
CA VAL A 186 13.06 29.21 18.30
C VAL A 186 12.17 30.29 18.90
N ARG A 187 11.42 30.99 18.05
CA ARG A 187 10.55 32.09 18.46
C ARG A 187 9.10 31.70 18.25
N LEU A 188 8.29 31.89 19.28
CA LEU A 188 6.84 31.78 19.17
C LEU A 188 6.27 33.16 18.87
N LEU A 189 5.46 33.25 17.82
CA LEU A 189 4.81 34.47 17.36
C LEU A 189 3.30 34.29 17.44
N GLY A 190 2.54 35.35 17.74
CA GLY A 190 1.09 35.30 17.84
C GLY A 190 0.56 34.90 19.22
N GLU A 191 -0.70 34.44 19.25
CA GLU A 191 -1.42 34.12 20.49
C GLU A 191 -1.22 32.66 20.88
N THR A 192 -0.44 32.43 21.92
CA THR A 192 -0.10 31.08 22.40
C THR A 192 -1.22 30.42 23.20
N GLY A 193 -2.20 31.19 23.69
CA GLY A 193 -3.30 30.74 24.56
C GLY A 193 -2.85 30.32 25.98
N MET A 194 -1.61 29.84 26.13
CA MET A 194 -1.00 29.39 27.37
C MET A 194 0.40 30.02 27.58
N PRO A 195 1.01 29.88 28.78
CA PRO A 195 2.37 30.35 29.02
C PRO A 195 3.36 29.81 27.98
N ALA A 196 4.14 30.71 27.37
CA ALA A 196 5.02 30.39 26.25
C ALA A 196 6.10 29.34 26.61
N ASP A 197 6.55 29.33 27.86
CA ASP A 197 7.49 28.33 28.40
C ASP A 197 6.91 26.90 28.34
N LYS A 198 5.62 26.73 28.62
CA LYS A 198 4.94 25.43 28.52
C LYS A 198 4.85 24.95 27.08
N LEU A 199 4.54 25.86 26.14
CA LEU A 199 4.44 25.51 24.72
C LEU A 199 5.82 25.23 24.12
N LEU A 200 6.85 25.99 24.49
CA LEU A 200 8.24 25.71 24.14
C LEU A 200 8.72 24.36 24.68
N LYS A 201 8.32 24.01 25.91
CA LYS A 201 8.63 22.69 26.48
C LYS A 201 7.93 21.55 25.73
N ALA A 202 6.72 21.76 25.23
CA ALA A 202 6.00 20.78 24.41
C ALA A 202 6.62 20.62 23.01
N LEU A 203 7.09 21.73 22.41
CA LEU A 203 7.88 21.69 21.17
C LEU A 203 9.18 20.90 21.36
N ASP A 204 9.89 21.05 22.49
CA ASP A 204 11.16 20.34 22.77
C ASP A 204 12.21 20.52 21.64
N LEU A 205 12.15 21.64 20.92
CA LEU A 205 13.12 22.02 19.89
C LEU A 205 14.34 22.67 20.55
N ARG A 206 15.24 21.84 21.08
CA ARG A 206 16.41 22.31 21.83
C ARG A 206 17.45 22.95 20.91
N LYS A 207 17.97 24.10 21.35
CA LYS A 207 19.11 24.76 20.71
C LYS A 207 20.31 23.82 20.65
N GLY A 208 20.92 23.68 19.48
CA GLY A 208 22.08 22.82 19.24
C GLY A 208 21.76 21.41 18.77
N THR A 209 20.50 20.97 18.84
CA THR A 209 20.05 19.71 18.21
C THR A 209 20.17 19.82 16.68
N ALA A 210 20.48 18.72 16.00
CA ALA A 210 20.49 18.70 14.53
C ALA A 210 19.10 19.08 13.98
N TYR A 211 19.07 20.03 13.04
CA TYR A 211 17.85 20.44 12.35
C TYR A 211 17.45 19.35 11.35
N ARG A 212 16.18 18.96 11.39
CA ARG A 212 15.52 18.14 10.38
C ARG A 212 14.10 18.65 10.22
N GLU A 213 13.62 18.74 9.00
CA GLU A 213 12.27 19.25 8.75
C GLU A 213 11.20 18.35 9.38
N SER A 214 11.41 17.02 9.30
CA SER A 214 10.53 16.02 9.95
C SER A 214 10.47 16.21 11.45
N LEU A 215 11.63 16.40 12.12
CA LEU A 215 11.68 16.67 13.55
C LEU A 215 10.84 17.91 13.90
N VAL A 216 11.02 19.02 13.17
CA VAL A 216 10.25 20.25 13.44
C VAL A 216 8.76 20.01 13.26
N ARG A 217 8.36 19.34 12.19
CA ARG A 217 6.95 19.00 11.91
C ARG A 217 6.33 18.15 13.03
N ASP A 218 7.04 17.11 13.47
CA ASP A 218 6.59 16.22 14.54
C ASP A 218 6.46 16.96 15.88
N ARG A 219 7.43 17.84 16.18
CA ARG A 219 7.41 18.66 17.39
C ARG A 219 6.29 19.71 17.38
N VAL A 220 6.04 20.33 16.23
CA VAL A 220 4.91 21.25 16.03
C VAL A 220 3.59 20.53 16.26
N ARG A 221 3.42 19.33 15.68
CA ARG A 221 2.24 18.49 15.92
C ARG A 221 2.06 18.14 17.40
N ALA A 222 3.12 17.74 18.09
CA ALA A 222 3.07 17.45 19.53
C ALA A 222 2.67 18.67 20.37
N ALA A 223 3.11 19.87 19.96
CA ALA A 223 2.71 21.12 20.59
C ALA A 223 1.24 21.49 20.31
N GLU A 224 0.73 21.24 19.10
CA GLU A 224 -0.71 21.34 18.82
C GLU A 224 -1.54 20.35 19.66
N GLU A 225 -1.11 19.10 19.76
CA GLU A 225 -1.77 18.09 20.59
C GLU A 225 -1.80 18.50 22.07
N ARG A 226 -0.71 19.11 22.56
CA ARG A 226 -0.68 19.72 23.90
C ARG A 226 -1.71 20.83 24.05
N LEU A 227 -1.85 21.72 23.06
CA LEU A 227 -2.87 22.78 23.08
C LEU A 227 -4.28 22.18 23.13
N ARG A 228 -4.55 21.15 22.32
CA ARG A 228 -5.85 20.47 22.29
C ARG A 228 -6.20 19.87 23.66
N HIS A 229 -5.26 19.17 24.29
CA HIS A 229 -5.45 18.63 25.64
C HIS A 229 -5.74 19.68 26.73
N GLU A 230 -5.31 20.92 26.53
CA GLU A 230 -5.54 22.03 27.48
C GLU A 230 -6.85 22.78 27.22
N GLY A 231 -7.59 22.35 26.18
CA GLY A 231 -8.89 22.87 25.76
C GLY A 231 -8.84 23.78 24.53
N TYR A 232 -7.69 23.96 23.88
CA TYR A 232 -7.56 24.78 22.67
C TYR A 232 -7.74 23.91 21.42
N PHE A 233 -8.95 23.40 21.19
CA PHE A 233 -9.22 22.40 20.14
C PHE A 233 -8.90 22.90 18.73
N THR A 234 -9.12 24.19 18.46
CA THR A 234 -8.83 24.84 17.18
C THR A 234 -7.38 25.33 17.07
N GLY A 235 -6.54 25.04 18.07
CA GLY A 235 -5.17 25.52 18.15
C GLY A 235 -4.33 25.01 16.97
N ARG A 236 -3.66 25.93 16.28
CA ARG A 236 -2.79 25.62 15.15
C ARG A 236 -1.45 26.30 15.29
N LEU A 237 -0.40 25.58 14.92
CA LEU A 237 0.95 26.10 14.80
C LEU A 237 1.39 26.00 13.33
N THR A 238 1.93 27.08 12.80
CA THR A 238 2.52 27.08 11.46
C THR A 238 3.98 27.51 11.53
N THR A 239 4.84 26.77 10.85
CA THR A 239 6.26 27.09 10.74
C THR A 239 6.47 28.09 9.63
N GLY A 240 7.14 29.21 9.93
CA GLY A 240 7.67 30.11 8.92
C GLY A 240 8.79 29.45 8.10
N LYS A 241 9.28 30.16 7.08
CA LYS A 241 10.44 29.71 6.31
C LYS A 241 11.67 29.60 7.24
N PRO A 242 12.37 28.45 7.29
CA PRO A 242 13.57 28.31 8.11
C PRO A 242 14.62 29.36 7.75
N ASP A 243 15.13 30.08 8.75
CA ASP A 243 16.18 31.10 8.58
C ASP A 243 17.54 30.47 8.86
N TRP A 244 18.20 29.97 7.81
CA TRP A 244 19.52 29.38 7.91
C TRP A 244 20.61 30.45 7.87
N GLN A 245 21.50 30.39 8.86
CA GLN A 245 22.65 31.26 9.05
C GLN A 245 23.93 30.52 8.64
N PRO A 246 24.46 30.70 7.40
CA PRO A 246 25.57 29.89 6.88
C PRO A 246 26.85 29.98 7.73
N GLY A 247 27.13 31.16 8.28
CA GLY A 247 28.35 31.40 9.07
C GLY A 247 28.39 30.63 10.41
N THR A 248 27.25 30.27 10.98
CA THR A 248 27.18 29.48 12.23
C THR A 248 26.61 28.08 12.04
N ASN A 249 26.19 27.75 10.81
CA ASN A 249 25.41 26.57 10.43
C ASN A 249 24.22 26.32 11.36
N ARG A 250 23.48 27.38 11.69
CA ARG A 250 22.29 27.33 12.56
C ARG A 250 21.03 27.72 11.81
N VAL A 251 19.91 27.12 12.19
CA VAL A 251 18.58 27.41 11.64
C VAL A 251 17.72 28.02 12.73
N ASN A 252 17.34 29.28 12.56
CA ASN A 252 16.36 29.94 13.41
C ASN A 252 14.96 29.61 12.90
N LEU A 253 14.04 29.36 13.83
CA LEU A 253 12.68 28.92 13.54
C LEU A 253 11.67 29.89 14.14
N ASP A 254 10.85 30.48 13.28
CA ASP A 254 9.71 31.28 13.68
C ASP A 254 8.44 30.43 13.56
N ILE A 255 7.76 30.21 14.69
CA ILE A 255 6.55 29.40 14.80
C ILE A 255 5.40 30.33 15.12
N GLN A 256 4.49 30.49 14.16
CA GLN A 256 3.25 31.25 14.34
C GLN A 256 2.23 30.38 15.08
N VAL A 257 1.66 30.92 16.15
CA VAL A 257 0.70 30.24 17.01
C VAL A 257 -0.63 30.97 16.93
N ALA A 258 -1.68 30.21 16.61
CA ALA A 258 -3.07 30.63 16.70
C ALA A 258 -3.80 29.64 17.59
N ALA A 259 -3.75 29.86 18.91
CA ALA A 259 -4.38 28.96 19.88
C ALA A 259 -5.92 28.93 19.77
N GLY A 260 -6.53 30.05 19.37
CA GLY A 260 -7.98 30.18 19.33
C GLY A 260 -8.62 30.18 20.73
N PRO A 261 -9.96 30.10 20.82
CA PRO A 261 -10.65 30.11 22.10
C PRO A 261 -10.37 28.83 22.91
N ARG A 262 -10.37 28.97 24.24
CA ARG A 262 -10.29 27.83 25.15
C ARG A 262 -11.68 27.26 25.39
N PHE A 263 -11.82 25.95 25.24
CA PHE A 263 -13.05 25.21 25.50
C PHE A 263 -12.97 24.40 26.80
N ARG A 264 -14.09 24.32 27.51
CA ARG A 264 -14.30 23.41 28.64
C ARG A 264 -15.51 22.55 28.32
N VAL A 265 -15.38 21.24 28.48
CA VAL A 265 -16.50 20.31 28.28
C VAL A 265 -17.09 19.87 29.61
N GLU A 266 -18.41 19.97 29.71
CA GLU A 266 -19.21 19.58 30.87
C GLU A 266 -20.36 18.65 30.45
N PHE A 267 -20.74 17.74 31.34
CA PHE A 267 -21.81 16.77 31.11
C PHE A 267 -22.86 16.94 32.19
N GLU A 268 -24.08 17.28 31.77
CA GLU A 268 -25.24 17.51 32.65
C GLU A 268 -26.21 16.34 32.54
N GLY A 269 -26.91 16.00 33.63
CA GLY A 269 -27.90 14.90 33.63
C GLY A 269 -27.32 13.49 33.72
N ARG A 270 -26.00 13.33 33.71
CA ARG A 270 -25.35 12.00 33.83
C ARG A 270 -25.48 11.37 35.22
N GLN A 271 -25.74 10.07 35.24
CA GLN A 271 -25.74 9.20 36.43
C GLN A 271 -25.07 7.86 36.14
N ALA A 272 -25.26 7.28 34.95
CA ALA A 272 -24.85 5.92 34.66
C ALA A 272 -23.42 5.75 34.13
N VAL A 273 -22.89 6.74 33.41
CA VAL A 273 -21.57 6.67 32.76
C VAL A 273 -20.63 7.71 33.36
N SER A 274 -19.37 7.32 33.60
CA SER A 274 -18.35 8.19 34.19
C SER A 274 -17.96 9.33 33.22
N PRO A 275 -17.56 10.51 33.73
CA PRO A 275 -17.29 11.63 32.84
C PRO A 275 -15.99 11.41 32.05
N SER A 276 -15.03 10.67 32.60
CA SER A 276 -13.80 10.30 31.89
C SER A 276 -14.09 9.39 30.70
N ALA A 277 -15.00 8.42 30.85
CA ALA A 277 -15.42 7.57 29.74
C ALA A 277 -16.10 8.39 28.64
N LEU A 278 -16.98 9.34 29.00
CA LEU A 278 -17.60 10.23 28.02
C LEU A 278 -16.59 11.16 27.36
N ARG A 279 -15.64 11.74 28.10
CA ARG A 279 -14.56 12.58 27.54
C ARG A 279 -13.73 11.83 26.50
N SER A 280 -13.40 10.57 26.77
CA SER A 280 -12.61 9.74 25.83
C SER A 280 -13.33 9.43 24.51
N ARG A 281 -14.64 9.68 24.43
CA ARG A 281 -15.46 9.47 23.23
C ARG A 281 -15.63 10.73 22.39
N LEU A 282 -15.28 11.90 22.93
CA LEU A 282 -15.39 13.16 22.21
C LEU A 282 -14.35 13.23 21.08
N THR A 283 -14.73 13.85 19.98
CA THR A 283 -13.89 13.90 18.77
C THR A 283 -13.15 15.22 18.58
N PHE A 284 -13.38 16.22 19.44
CA PHE A 284 -12.74 17.55 19.39
C PHE A 284 -11.21 17.51 19.26
N GLU A 285 -10.52 16.66 20.02
CA GLU A 285 -9.05 16.57 19.98
C GLU A 285 -8.55 15.98 18.64
N THR A 286 -9.34 15.10 18.02
CA THR A 286 -8.98 14.44 16.76
C THR A 286 -9.35 15.28 15.56
N SER A 287 -10.51 15.94 15.57
CA SER A 287 -10.97 16.78 14.47
C SER A 287 -10.29 18.14 14.44
N GLY A 288 -9.80 18.63 15.59
CA GLY A 288 -9.23 19.97 15.69
C GLY A 288 -10.27 21.08 15.46
N SER A 289 -11.56 20.78 15.66
CA SER A 289 -12.67 21.72 15.60
C SER A 289 -13.47 21.66 16.90
N ALA A 290 -14.31 22.68 17.10
CA ALA A 290 -15.33 22.72 18.16
C ALA A 290 -16.58 23.47 17.68
N ASP A 291 -16.77 23.54 16.36
CA ASP A 291 -17.97 24.13 15.75
C ASP A 291 -19.23 23.31 16.05
N GLN A 292 -20.39 23.81 15.62
CA GLN A 292 -21.67 23.13 15.86
C GLN A 292 -21.74 21.72 15.28
N VAL A 293 -21.14 21.48 14.11
CA VAL A 293 -21.14 20.16 13.46
C VAL A 293 -20.35 19.17 14.30
N GLU A 294 -19.18 19.58 14.79
CA GLU A 294 -18.35 18.78 15.67
C GLU A 294 -19.03 18.53 17.03
N GLN A 295 -19.72 19.53 17.58
CA GLN A 295 -20.49 19.38 18.81
C GLN A 295 -21.63 18.35 18.66
N GLU A 296 -22.34 18.36 17.53
CA GLU A 296 -23.37 17.37 17.21
C GLU A 296 -22.76 15.97 17.01
N ALA A 297 -21.63 15.85 16.31
CA ALA A 297 -20.92 14.58 16.13
C ALA A 297 -20.46 13.99 17.48
N SER A 298 -19.87 14.82 18.35
CA SER A 298 -19.48 14.42 19.70
C SER A 298 -20.69 14.01 20.56
N ALA A 299 -21.84 14.67 20.41
CA ALA A 299 -23.08 14.27 21.10
C ALA A 299 -23.53 12.85 20.70
N LEU A 300 -23.44 12.50 19.40
CA LEU A 300 -23.74 11.14 18.93
C LEU A 300 -22.77 10.09 19.49
N GLN A 301 -21.49 10.45 19.71
CA GLN A 301 -20.52 9.54 20.35
C GLN A 301 -20.86 9.31 21.83
N VAL A 302 -21.32 10.35 22.53
CA VAL A 302 -21.83 10.24 23.89
C VAL A 302 -23.07 9.34 23.91
N GLU A 303 -24.05 9.55 23.01
CA GLU A 303 -25.22 8.67 22.88
C GLU A 303 -24.81 7.21 22.64
N THR A 304 -23.83 6.98 21.76
CA THR A 304 -23.33 5.64 21.46
C THR A 304 -22.75 4.98 22.71
N ALA A 305 -21.94 5.70 23.49
CA ALA A 305 -21.41 5.19 24.75
C ALA A 305 -22.51 4.81 25.76
N TYR A 306 -23.60 5.56 25.79
CA TYR A 306 -24.77 5.24 26.61
C TYR A 306 -25.55 4.02 26.09
N ARG A 307 -25.76 3.92 24.77
CA ARG A 307 -26.42 2.77 24.12
C ARG A 307 -25.65 1.47 24.36
N GLU A 308 -24.32 1.51 24.35
CA GLU A 308 -23.47 0.36 24.71
C GLU A 308 -23.72 -0.15 26.16
N HIS A 309 -24.19 0.73 27.06
CA HIS A 309 -24.54 0.37 28.43
C HIS A 309 -26.02 -0.02 28.62
N GLY A 310 -26.83 0.03 27.55
CA GLY A 310 -28.25 -0.34 27.54
C GLY A 310 -29.22 0.83 27.62
N TYR A 311 -28.77 2.08 27.49
CA TYR A 311 -29.63 3.26 27.45
C TYR A 311 -30.06 3.55 26.01
N HIS A 312 -31.02 2.78 25.50
CA HIS A 312 -31.48 2.88 24.11
C HIS A 312 -32.08 4.25 23.78
N TRP A 313 -32.80 4.83 24.74
CA TRP A 313 -33.55 6.08 24.60
C TRP A 313 -32.74 7.33 24.89
N VAL A 314 -31.43 7.20 25.10
CA VAL A 314 -30.58 8.32 25.43
C VAL A 314 -30.69 9.41 24.36
N GLY A 315 -30.85 10.65 24.81
CA GLY A 315 -30.75 11.83 23.98
C GLY A 315 -29.68 12.77 24.53
N VAL A 316 -28.78 13.22 23.66
CA VAL A 316 -27.73 14.17 24.06
C VAL A 316 -27.84 15.42 23.21
N LYS A 317 -27.92 16.58 23.86
CA LYS A 317 -27.95 17.88 23.18
C LYS A 317 -26.75 18.72 23.59
N PRO A 318 -25.92 19.17 22.63
CA PRO A 318 -24.87 20.15 22.94
C PRO A 318 -25.49 21.54 23.13
N ARG A 319 -24.94 22.29 24.08
CA ARG A 319 -25.27 23.69 24.33
C ARG A 319 -23.99 24.44 24.70
N GLU A 320 -23.64 25.46 23.92
CA GLU A 320 -22.49 26.30 24.22
C GLU A 320 -22.89 27.50 25.09
N THR A 321 -22.10 27.78 26.12
CA THR A 321 -22.15 29.02 26.89
C THR A 321 -20.77 29.66 26.98
N ARG A 322 -20.70 30.85 27.55
CA ARG A 322 -19.45 31.59 27.73
C ARG A 322 -19.25 31.94 29.20
N ASP A 323 -18.10 31.55 29.73
CA ASP A 323 -17.61 31.84 31.08
C ASP A 323 -16.31 32.66 30.94
N GLY A 324 -16.46 33.99 30.88
CA GLY A 324 -15.35 34.90 30.55
C GLY A 324 -14.77 34.63 29.16
N ASP A 325 -13.49 34.26 29.12
CA ASP A 325 -12.75 33.91 27.89
C ASP A 325 -12.82 32.41 27.55
N VAL A 326 -13.48 31.61 28.39
CA VAL A 326 -13.66 30.17 28.18
C VAL A 326 -15.05 29.92 27.58
N ARG A 327 -15.09 29.16 26.47
CA ARG A 327 -16.33 28.62 25.91
C ARG A 327 -16.64 27.30 26.60
N VAL A 328 -17.84 27.15 27.17
CA VAL A 328 -18.22 25.92 27.87
C VAL A 328 -19.23 25.17 27.01
N ILE A 329 -18.89 23.95 26.61
CA ILE A 329 -19.77 23.06 25.85
C ILE A 329 -20.42 22.11 26.86
N HIS A 330 -21.72 22.31 27.07
CA HIS A 330 -22.55 21.47 27.92
C HIS A 330 -23.20 20.39 27.06
N PHE A 331 -22.90 19.13 27.33
CA PHE A 331 -23.67 18.00 26.83
C PHE A 331 -24.78 17.71 27.82
N VAL A 332 -26.00 18.14 27.50
CA VAL A 332 -27.20 17.87 28.30
C VAL A 332 -27.71 16.48 27.93
N ILE A 333 -27.63 15.55 28.88
CA ILE A 333 -27.95 14.14 28.68
C ILE A 333 -29.29 13.83 29.35
N ASP A 334 -30.22 13.33 28.55
CA ASP A 334 -31.39 12.58 29.02
C ASP A 334 -31.10 11.10 28.83
N GLU A 335 -30.76 10.39 29.91
CA GLU A 335 -30.34 8.97 29.82
C GLU A 335 -31.49 8.05 29.41
N GLY A 336 -32.72 8.39 29.81
CA GLY A 336 -33.86 7.48 29.75
C GLY A 336 -33.68 6.22 30.64
N PRO A 337 -34.65 5.30 30.63
CA PRO A 337 -34.52 4.04 31.35
C PRO A 337 -33.53 3.10 30.66
N ARG A 338 -32.79 2.34 31.47
CA ARG A 338 -31.96 1.24 30.96
C ARG A 338 -32.85 0.09 30.49
N VAL A 339 -32.65 -0.34 29.24
CA VAL A 339 -33.46 -1.38 28.61
C VAL A 339 -32.84 -2.75 28.81
N ILE A 340 -33.62 -3.67 29.37
CA ILE A 340 -33.25 -5.08 29.58
C ILE A 340 -34.08 -5.97 28.66
N VAL A 341 -33.45 -6.96 28.05
CA VAL A 341 -34.12 -7.97 27.23
C VAL A 341 -34.97 -8.86 28.14
N GLU A 342 -36.29 -8.83 27.93
CA GLU A 342 -37.25 -9.68 28.64
C GLU A 342 -37.33 -11.07 28.03
N SER A 343 -37.46 -11.14 26.70
CA SER A 343 -37.53 -12.40 25.96
C SER A 343 -37.03 -12.24 24.53
N VAL A 344 -36.44 -13.32 24.00
CA VAL A 344 -36.16 -13.47 22.57
C VAL A 344 -36.91 -14.70 22.09
N THR A 345 -37.78 -14.51 21.11
CA THR A 345 -38.61 -15.56 20.51
C THR A 345 -38.40 -15.59 19.01
N PHE A 346 -38.62 -16.76 18.41
CA PHE A 346 -38.54 -16.95 16.98
C PHE A 346 -39.94 -17.27 16.44
N SER A 347 -40.27 -16.72 15.27
CA SER A 347 -41.53 -17.02 14.59
C SER A 347 -41.24 -17.69 13.25
N GLY A 348 -41.80 -18.87 13.02
CA GLY A 348 -41.65 -19.61 11.75
C GLY A 348 -40.56 -20.68 11.76
N ASN A 349 -39.82 -20.83 12.87
CA ASN A 349 -38.99 -22.01 13.10
C ASN A 349 -39.88 -23.24 13.38
N GLN A 350 -39.61 -24.36 12.71
CA GLN A 350 -40.43 -25.57 12.80
C GLN A 350 -39.55 -26.79 13.07
N ALA A 351 -38.52 -26.98 12.25
CA ALA A 351 -37.61 -28.11 12.39
C ALA A 351 -36.46 -27.81 13.37
N VAL A 352 -36.02 -26.56 13.49
CA VAL A 352 -34.97 -26.17 14.44
C VAL A 352 -35.60 -25.56 15.71
N PRO A 353 -35.40 -26.19 16.88
CA PRO A 353 -35.91 -25.67 18.15
C PRO A 353 -35.37 -24.27 18.52
N ALA A 354 -36.20 -23.45 19.14
CA ALA A 354 -35.88 -22.06 19.50
C ALA A 354 -34.68 -21.94 20.45
N ASP A 355 -34.48 -22.90 21.35
CA ASP A 355 -33.34 -22.97 22.27
C ASP A 355 -32.01 -23.18 21.53
N GLN A 356 -32.03 -23.92 20.42
CA GLN A 356 -30.85 -24.09 19.58
C GLN A 356 -30.49 -22.81 18.82
N LEU A 357 -31.50 -22.09 18.32
CA LEU A 357 -31.30 -20.79 17.66
C LEU A 357 -30.85 -19.70 18.65
N ALA A 358 -31.29 -19.77 19.91
CA ALA A 358 -30.92 -18.84 20.97
C ALA A 358 -29.53 -19.07 21.57
N LYS A 359 -28.92 -20.25 21.33
CA LYS A 359 -27.73 -20.72 22.07
C LYS A 359 -26.56 -19.74 22.02
N ASP A 360 -26.25 -19.23 20.84
CA ASP A 360 -25.07 -18.40 20.58
C ASP A 360 -25.39 -16.90 20.51
N LEU A 361 -26.65 -16.51 20.75
CA LEU A 361 -27.03 -15.09 20.75
C LEU A 361 -26.49 -14.38 21.98
N GLU A 362 -26.00 -13.16 21.78
CA GLU A 362 -25.61 -12.29 22.89
C GLU A 362 -26.82 -11.55 23.46
N THR A 363 -27.77 -11.17 22.60
CA THR A 363 -29.07 -10.60 22.94
C THR A 363 -29.92 -11.67 23.61
N ARG A 364 -29.98 -11.66 24.94
CA ARG A 364 -30.74 -12.64 25.72
C ARG A 364 -31.15 -12.06 27.06
N ARG A 365 -32.12 -12.71 27.71
CA ARG A 365 -32.53 -12.40 29.08
C ARG A 365 -31.35 -12.50 30.07
N PRO A 366 -31.38 -11.74 31.18
CA PRO A 366 -30.37 -11.87 32.23
C PRO A 366 -30.23 -13.31 32.73
N TRP A 367 -29.00 -13.74 32.95
CA TRP A 367 -28.66 -15.01 33.61
C TRP A 367 -27.37 -14.79 34.42
N LEU A 368 -26.94 -15.75 35.25
CA LEU A 368 -25.76 -15.60 36.11
C LEU A 368 -24.57 -15.00 35.32
N PHE A 369 -24.02 -13.88 35.81
CA PHE A 369 -22.96 -13.06 35.19
C PHE A 369 -23.33 -12.23 33.94
N ARG A 370 -24.52 -12.38 33.32
CA ARG A 370 -24.96 -11.55 32.18
C ARG A 370 -26.08 -10.59 32.55
N ARG A 371 -25.89 -9.31 32.22
CA ARG A 371 -26.85 -8.23 32.54
C ARG A 371 -28.08 -8.19 31.63
N GLY A 372 -28.05 -8.88 30.48
CA GLY A 372 -29.17 -8.96 29.54
C GLY A 372 -29.59 -7.60 28.98
N ILE A 373 -28.64 -6.68 28.77
CA ILE A 373 -28.93 -5.35 28.24
C ILE A 373 -29.34 -5.42 26.77
N PHE A 374 -30.29 -4.57 26.38
CA PHE A 374 -30.68 -4.45 24.99
C PHE A 374 -29.75 -3.52 24.22
N ARG A 375 -29.27 -3.99 23.07
CA ARG A 375 -28.38 -3.29 22.14
C ARG A 375 -28.83 -3.58 20.72
N GLN A 376 -29.20 -2.54 19.97
CA GLN A 376 -29.73 -2.71 18.61
C GLN A 376 -28.67 -3.30 17.66
N ASP A 377 -27.44 -2.80 17.76
CA ASP A 377 -26.30 -3.27 16.97
C ASP A 377 -25.98 -4.75 17.23
N GLN A 378 -26.09 -5.18 18.49
CA GLN A 378 -25.92 -6.59 18.85
C GLN A 378 -27.05 -7.46 18.31
N LEU A 379 -28.30 -6.98 18.36
CA LEU A 379 -29.44 -7.70 17.82
C LEU A 379 -29.32 -7.88 16.30
N ASP A 380 -28.89 -6.85 15.58
CA ASP A 380 -28.68 -6.92 14.13
C ASP A 380 -27.57 -7.92 13.78
N HIS A 381 -26.51 -7.99 14.59
CA HIS A 381 -25.47 -9.01 14.46
C HIS A 381 -26.03 -10.43 14.73
N ASP A 382 -26.78 -10.59 15.81
CA ASP A 382 -27.39 -11.86 16.23
C ASP A 382 -28.35 -12.42 15.17
N VAL A 383 -29.07 -11.56 14.43
CA VAL A 383 -29.88 -11.99 13.27
C VAL A 383 -29.02 -12.72 12.23
N GLY A 384 -27.82 -12.23 11.97
CA GLY A 384 -26.84 -12.88 11.09
C GLY A 384 -26.35 -14.22 11.65
N VAL A 385 -26.15 -14.31 12.97
CA VAL A 385 -25.76 -15.55 13.66
C VAL A 385 -26.83 -16.63 13.49
N VAL A 386 -28.11 -16.29 13.65
CA VAL A 386 -29.24 -17.21 13.45
C VAL A 386 -29.26 -17.76 12.02
N LEU A 387 -29.08 -16.88 11.02
CA LEU A 387 -29.02 -17.29 9.62
C LEU A 387 -27.84 -18.24 9.35
N ALA A 388 -26.66 -17.91 9.87
CA ALA A 388 -25.47 -18.74 9.74
C ALA A 388 -25.66 -20.13 10.39
N GLN A 389 -26.28 -20.18 11.57
CA GLN A 389 -26.63 -21.42 12.25
C GLN A 389 -27.60 -22.31 11.45
N LEU A 390 -28.59 -21.73 10.78
CA LEU A 390 -29.52 -22.46 9.91
C LEU A 390 -28.79 -23.03 8.69
N ARG A 391 -27.99 -22.20 8.01
CA ARG A 391 -27.21 -22.62 6.83
C ARG A 391 -26.24 -23.76 7.16
N ALA A 392 -25.54 -23.67 8.28
CA ALA A 392 -24.64 -24.73 8.75
C ALA A 392 -25.34 -26.09 9.00
N ARG A 393 -26.67 -26.09 9.23
CA ARG A 393 -27.49 -27.31 9.41
C ARG A 393 -28.11 -27.83 8.11
N GLY A 394 -27.89 -27.14 6.99
CA GLY A 394 -28.30 -27.56 5.65
C GLY A 394 -29.47 -26.76 5.09
N TYR A 395 -29.93 -25.73 5.81
CA TYR A 395 -31.03 -24.88 5.36
C TYR A 395 -30.47 -23.77 4.46
N ALA A 396 -30.00 -24.14 3.26
CA ALA A 396 -29.32 -23.22 2.34
C ALA A 396 -30.23 -22.07 1.86
N GLU A 397 -31.54 -22.31 1.80
CA GLU A 397 -32.56 -21.34 1.42
C GLU A 397 -33.18 -20.60 2.61
N ALA A 398 -32.62 -20.78 3.81
CA ALA A 398 -33.11 -20.09 4.98
C ALA A 398 -33.03 -18.57 4.80
N SER A 399 -34.04 -17.88 5.30
CA SER A 399 -34.03 -16.44 5.46
C SER A 399 -34.46 -16.05 6.87
N VAL A 400 -33.83 -15.00 7.38
CA VAL A 400 -34.18 -14.39 8.66
C VAL A 400 -34.53 -12.93 8.37
N GLY A 401 -35.74 -12.52 8.76
CA GLY A 401 -36.20 -11.16 8.57
C GLY A 401 -35.67 -10.22 9.67
N PRO A 402 -35.91 -8.91 9.54
CA PRO A 402 -35.53 -7.95 10.57
C PRO A 402 -36.22 -8.28 11.89
N ALA A 403 -35.47 -8.22 12.98
CA ALA A 403 -36.01 -8.47 14.31
C ALA A 403 -37.03 -7.39 14.70
N GLN A 404 -38.18 -7.82 15.22
CA GLN A 404 -39.24 -6.94 15.70
C GLN A 404 -39.09 -6.76 17.21
N VAL A 405 -38.97 -5.51 17.67
CA VAL A 405 -38.78 -5.19 19.08
C VAL A 405 -40.01 -4.48 19.63
N GLN A 406 -40.57 -5.03 20.70
CA GLN A 406 -41.67 -4.43 21.45
C GLN A 406 -41.15 -3.99 22.82
N PHE A 407 -41.28 -2.70 23.11
CA PHE A 407 -40.89 -2.15 24.40
C PHE A 407 -42.09 -2.12 25.36
N SER A 408 -41.84 -2.30 26.65
CA SER A 408 -42.84 -2.10 27.71
C SER A 408 -43.26 -0.63 27.82
N GLU A 409 -44.40 -0.36 28.47
CA GLU A 409 -44.91 1.01 28.69
C GLU A 409 -43.90 1.89 29.46
N ASP A 410 -43.20 1.30 30.43
CA ASP A 410 -42.12 1.94 31.20
C ASP A 410 -40.80 2.09 30.41
N ARG A 411 -40.76 1.60 29.16
CA ARG A 411 -39.60 1.58 28.25
C ARG A 411 -38.36 0.86 28.76
N ALA A 412 -38.46 0.13 29.87
CA ALA A 412 -37.33 -0.54 30.53
C ALA A 412 -37.13 -2.00 30.08
N ARG A 413 -38.11 -2.60 29.39
CA ARG A 413 -38.05 -3.99 28.92
C ARG A 413 -38.26 -4.09 27.41
N ALA A 414 -37.50 -4.97 26.76
CA ALA A 414 -37.61 -5.26 25.33
C ALA A 414 -37.96 -6.74 25.10
N ARG A 415 -39.04 -6.99 24.35
CA ARG A 415 -39.39 -8.31 23.80
C ARG A 415 -39.03 -8.34 22.32
N VAL A 416 -38.20 -9.31 21.96
CA VAL A 416 -37.67 -9.45 20.61
C VAL A 416 -38.31 -10.66 19.92
N VAL A 417 -38.84 -10.46 18.71
CA VAL A 417 -39.35 -11.52 17.84
C VAL A 417 -38.51 -11.55 16.56
N ILE A 418 -37.81 -12.66 16.33
CA ILE A 418 -36.98 -12.86 15.15
C ILE A 418 -37.75 -13.75 14.15
N PRO A 419 -38.23 -13.20 13.02
CA PRO A 419 -38.92 -13.99 12.00
C PRO A 419 -37.93 -14.84 11.21
N VAL A 420 -38.20 -16.15 11.15
CA VAL A 420 -37.36 -17.14 10.49
C VAL A 420 -38.19 -17.91 9.47
N LYS A 421 -37.61 -18.12 8.28
CA LYS A 421 -38.10 -19.06 7.27
C LYS A 421 -36.99 -20.06 7.00
N GLU A 422 -37.12 -21.27 7.51
CA GLU A 422 -36.06 -22.30 7.42
C GLU A 422 -35.86 -22.81 5.99
N GLY A 423 -36.93 -23.05 5.24
CA GLY A 423 -36.84 -23.74 3.95
C GLY A 423 -36.52 -25.24 4.09
N PRO A 424 -36.29 -25.96 2.98
CA PRO A 424 -35.95 -27.37 3.01
C PRO A 424 -34.53 -27.60 3.57
N ARG A 425 -34.34 -28.70 4.30
CA ARG A 425 -33.00 -29.10 4.76
C ARG A 425 -32.32 -29.89 3.64
N LEU A 426 -31.29 -29.30 3.06
CA LEU A 426 -30.52 -29.88 1.96
C LEU A 426 -29.29 -30.62 2.49
N ILE A 427 -28.96 -31.74 1.83
CA ILE A 427 -27.72 -32.50 2.05
C ILE A 427 -26.92 -32.62 0.76
N ALA A 428 -25.60 -32.72 0.90
CA ALA A 428 -24.70 -32.99 -0.21
C ALA A 428 -24.86 -34.44 -0.68
N GLY A 429 -25.19 -34.62 -1.95
CA GLY A 429 -25.42 -35.92 -2.57
C GLY A 429 -24.18 -36.53 -3.21
N ALA A 430 -24.34 -37.04 -4.43
CA ALA A 430 -23.22 -37.49 -5.24
C ALA A 430 -22.31 -36.31 -5.64
N ILE A 431 -21.01 -36.49 -5.40
CA ILE A 431 -19.95 -35.58 -5.86
C ILE A 431 -19.19 -36.34 -6.93
N THR A 432 -19.16 -35.80 -8.15
CA THR A 432 -18.47 -36.44 -9.30
C THR A 432 -17.44 -35.51 -9.89
N PHE A 433 -16.33 -36.08 -10.35
CA PHE A 433 -15.22 -35.35 -10.95
C PHE A 433 -15.00 -35.86 -12.37
N ASP A 434 -14.95 -34.94 -13.33
CA ASP A 434 -14.58 -35.21 -14.72
C ASP A 434 -13.28 -34.46 -15.06
N GLY A 435 -12.47 -35.04 -15.94
CA GLY A 435 -11.18 -34.47 -16.36
C GLY A 435 -10.01 -34.66 -15.39
N ALA A 436 -10.22 -35.25 -14.21
CA ALA A 436 -9.16 -35.53 -13.24
C ALA A 436 -8.30 -36.75 -13.63
N ARG A 437 -7.02 -36.51 -13.91
CA ARG A 437 -6.00 -37.53 -14.24
C ARG A 437 -4.82 -37.50 -13.27
N VAL A 438 -4.50 -36.33 -12.70
CA VAL A 438 -3.37 -36.13 -11.77
C VAL A 438 -3.67 -36.67 -10.38
N PHE A 439 -4.91 -36.50 -9.91
CA PHE A 439 -5.38 -36.98 -8.61
C PHE A 439 -6.50 -37.98 -8.77
N THR A 440 -6.58 -38.93 -7.83
CA THR A 440 -7.72 -39.84 -7.74
C THR A 440 -8.97 -39.10 -7.24
N PRO A 441 -10.19 -39.51 -7.63
CA PRO A 441 -11.42 -38.91 -7.12
C PRO A 441 -11.48 -38.82 -5.58
N ARG A 442 -10.91 -39.81 -4.88
CA ARG A 442 -10.86 -39.86 -3.41
C ARG A 442 -9.95 -38.80 -2.81
N GLU A 443 -8.82 -38.48 -3.45
CA GLU A 443 -7.91 -37.42 -3.00
C GLU A 443 -8.54 -36.04 -3.19
N ILE A 444 -9.24 -35.84 -4.31
CA ILE A 444 -9.98 -34.60 -4.59
C ILE A 444 -11.11 -34.43 -3.57
N GLU A 445 -11.91 -35.47 -3.34
CA GLU A 445 -12.98 -35.47 -2.35
C GLU A 445 -12.47 -35.18 -0.94
N ALA A 446 -11.31 -35.73 -0.55
CA ALA A 446 -10.70 -35.47 0.76
C ALA A 446 -10.27 -34.01 0.96
N ALA A 447 -10.02 -33.26 -0.12
CA ALA A 447 -9.66 -31.84 -0.07
C ALA A 447 -10.89 -30.91 -0.01
N LEU A 448 -12.09 -31.41 -0.30
CA LEU A 448 -13.31 -30.59 -0.28
C LEU A 448 -13.68 -30.18 1.16
N PRO A 449 -14.27 -28.98 1.34
CA PRO A 449 -14.69 -28.51 2.66
C PRO A 449 -15.98 -29.18 3.17
N PHE A 450 -16.59 -30.05 2.37
CA PHE A 450 -17.83 -30.77 2.67
C PHE A 450 -17.71 -32.21 2.18
N LYS A 451 -18.59 -33.08 2.67
CA LYS A 451 -18.61 -34.51 2.32
C LYS A 451 -19.99 -34.91 1.83
N ARG A 452 -20.09 -36.04 1.14
CA ARG A 452 -21.39 -36.68 0.91
C ARG A 452 -22.13 -36.86 2.25
N ASP A 453 -23.44 -36.70 2.19
CA ASP A 453 -24.41 -36.77 3.29
C ASP A 453 -24.24 -35.69 4.38
N SER A 454 -23.30 -34.74 4.20
CA SER A 454 -23.21 -33.57 5.08
C SER A 454 -24.28 -32.54 4.74
N PRO A 455 -24.65 -31.65 5.68
CA PRO A 455 -25.49 -30.49 5.39
C PRO A 455 -24.98 -29.71 4.17
N TRP A 456 -25.89 -29.26 3.29
CA TRP A 456 -25.53 -28.49 2.12
C TRP A 456 -25.62 -26.98 2.37
N GLU A 457 -24.63 -26.25 1.89
CA GLU A 457 -24.66 -24.79 1.79
C GLU A 457 -24.24 -24.35 0.38
N SER A 458 -24.93 -23.36 -0.17
CA SER A 458 -24.69 -22.91 -1.56
C SER A 458 -23.25 -22.49 -1.83
N GLN A 459 -22.53 -21.99 -0.82
CA GLN A 459 -21.13 -21.59 -0.96
C GLN A 459 -20.15 -22.76 -1.12
N TYR A 460 -20.53 -23.96 -0.65
CA TYR A 460 -19.65 -25.13 -0.65
C TYR A 460 -19.19 -25.55 -2.05
N ALA A 461 -20.03 -25.37 -3.08
CA ALA A 461 -19.63 -25.67 -4.46
C ALA A 461 -18.47 -24.77 -4.93
N ALA A 462 -18.56 -23.47 -4.65
CA ALA A 462 -17.50 -22.52 -4.99
C ALA A 462 -16.25 -22.71 -4.10
N ASP A 463 -16.43 -23.05 -2.82
CA ASP A 463 -15.33 -23.35 -1.91
C ASP A 463 -14.59 -24.62 -2.32
N GLY A 464 -15.34 -25.62 -2.78
CA GLY A 464 -14.83 -26.85 -3.37
C GLY A 464 -14.02 -26.59 -4.63
N GLN A 465 -14.52 -25.77 -5.56
CA GLN A 465 -13.73 -25.33 -6.73
C GLN A 465 -12.36 -24.78 -6.29
N ARG A 466 -12.33 -23.83 -5.35
CA ARG A 466 -11.08 -23.25 -4.85
C ARG A 466 -10.20 -24.25 -4.11
N ALA A 467 -10.79 -25.25 -3.45
CA ALA A 467 -10.04 -26.32 -2.79
C ALA A 467 -9.37 -27.25 -3.82
N ILE A 468 -10.08 -27.59 -4.91
CA ILE A 468 -9.56 -28.38 -6.02
C ILE A 468 -8.41 -27.63 -6.71
N GLU A 469 -8.62 -26.36 -7.12
CA GLU A 469 -7.58 -25.55 -7.77
C GLU A 469 -6.33 -25.43 -6.89
N ARG A 470 -6.49 -25.25 -5.57
CA ARG A 470 -5.37 -25.24 -4.61
C ARG A 470 -4.68 -26.60 -4.51
N LEU A 471 -5.43 -27.71 -4.49
CA LEU A 471 -4.87 -29.05 -4.49
C LEU A 471 -3.99 -29.27 -5.73
N TYR A 472 -4.47 -28.87 -6.91
CA TYR A 472 -3.70 -28.92 -8.16
C TYR A 472 -2.44 -28.04 -8.14
N ALA A 473 -2.53 -26.84 -7.57
CA ALA A 473 -1.38 -25.98 -7.37
C ALA A 473 -0.29 -26.62 -6.49
N THR A 474 -0.63 -27.51 -5.55
CA THR A 474 0.38 -28.25 -4.74
C THR A 474 1.28 -29.16 -5.56
N ARG A 475 0.84 -29.59 -6.76
CA ARG A 475 1.63 -30.39 -7.71
C ARG A 475 2.17 -29.57 -8.88
N GLY A 476 2.00 -28.25 -8.84
CA GLY A 476 2.50 -27.32 -9.85
C GLY A 476 1.53 -27.04 -10.99
N TYR A 477 0.27 -27.44 -10.89
CA TYR A 477 -0.77 -27.14 -11.88
C TYR A 477 -1.50 -25.84 -11.51
N HIS A 478 -0.82 -24.70 -11.65
CA HIS A 478 -1.38 -23.39 -11.25
C HIS A 478 -2.40 -22.84 -12.25
N GLY A 479 -2.41 -23.36 -13.47
CA GLY A 479 -3.41 -23.08 -14.49
C GLY A 479 -4.65 -23.98 -14.40
N ALA A 480 -4.75 -24.84 -13.39
CA ALA A 480 -5.90 -25.71 -13.23
C ALA A 480 -7.17 -24.88 -13.00
N VAL A 481 -8.22 -25.17 -13.76
CA VAL A 481 -9.53 -24.54 -13.63
C VAL A 481 -10.55 -25.61 -13.33
N ALA A 482 -11.23 -25.48 -12.19
CA ALA A 482 -12.38 -26.32 -11.89
C ALA A 482 -13.66 -25.53 -12.16
N ARG A 483 -14.56 -26.09 -12.97
CA ARG A 483 -15.93 -25.57 -13.13
C ARG A 483 -16.87 -26.51 -12.42
N PHE A 484 -17.92 -25.98 -11.81
CA PHE A 484 -18.90 -26.80 -11.09
C PHE A 484 -20.31 -26.57 -11.60
N GLU A 485 -21.10 -27.62 -11.56
CA GLU A 485 -22.55 -27.58 -11.78
C GLU A 485 -23.24 -28.28 -10.61
N THR A 486 -24.31 -27.67 -10.11
CA THR A 486 -25.13 -28.26 -9.03
C THR A 486 -26.46 -28.72 -9.59
N GLY A 487 -26.84 -29.96 -9.31
CA GLY A 487 -28.17 -30.51 -9.60
C GLY A 487 -28.95 -30.76 -8.32
N ARG A 488 -30.28 -30.65 -8.36
CA ARG A 488 -31.13 -30.93 -7.20
C ARG A 488 -32.09 -32.07 -7.49
N GLU A 489 -32.13 -33.04 -6.59
CA GLU A 489 -33.11 -34.13 -6.58
C GLU A 489 -33.71 -34.23 -5.17
N GLY A 490 -34.96 -33.78 -5.01
CA GLY A 490 -35.60 -33.67 -3.70
C GLY A 490 -34.81 -32.76 -2.76
N ASP A 491 -34.36 -33.31 -1.63
CA ASP A 491 -33.55 -32.62 -0.61
C ASP A 491 -32.04 -32.89 -0.75
N THR A 492 -31.63 -33.52 -1.85
CA THR A 492 -30.23 -33.86 -2.12
C THR A 492 -29.68 -32.98 -3.24
N VAL A 493 -28.51 -32.37 -3.01
CA VAL A 493 -27.81 -31.56 -4.01
C VAL A 493 -26.59 -32.31 -4.51
N THR A 494 -26.59 -32.65 -5.79
CA THR A 494 -25.45 -33.26 -6.48
C THR A 494 -24.51 -32.19 -7.00
N VAL A 495 -23.21 -32.46 -6.98
CA VAL A 495 -22.19 -31.53 -7.48
C VAL A 495 -21.31 -32.25 -8.47
N LYS A 496 -21.18 -31.67 -9.66
CA LYS A 496 -20.28 -32.15 -10.70
C LYS A 496 -19.17 -31.14 -10.90
N TYR A 497 -17.92 -31.56 -10.73
CA TYR A 497 -16.75 -30.74 -11.04
C TYR A 497 -16.15 -31.20 -12.36
N ALA A 498 -16.07 -30.31 -13.35
CA ALA A 498 -15.30 -30.49 -14.57
C ALA A 498 -13.96 -29.79 -14.40
N ILE A 499 -12.86 -30.55 -14.46
CA ILE A 499 -11.52 -30.08 -14.14
C ILE A 499 -10.69 -30.02 -15.42
N GLU A 500 -10.24 -28.82 -15.76
CA GLU A 500 -9.21 -28.58 -16.76
C GLU A 500 -7.87 -28.44 -16.04
N GLU A 501 -7.05 -29.48 -16.04
CA GLU A 501 -5.83 -29.54 -15.21
C GLU A 501 -4.75 -28.53 -15.66
N GLY A 502 -4.73 -28.21 -16.96
CA GLY A 502 -3.70 -27.38 -17.57
C GLY A 502 -2.31 -28.04 -17.58
N ASP A 503 -1.32 -27.30 -18.07
CA ASP A 503 0.07 -27.74 -18.04
C ASP A 503 0.72 -27.48 -16.68
N GLN A 504 1.68 -28.34 -16.31
CA GLN A 504 2.47 -28.16 -15.10
C GLN A 504 3.38 -26.93 -15.27
N THR A 505 3.20 -25.93 -14.41
CA THR A 505 3.97 -24.70 -14.41
C THR A 505 5.38 -24.95 -13.91
N ARG A 506 6.37 -24.54 -14.70
CA ARG A 506 7.79 -24.55 -14.37
C ARG A 506 8.27 -23.16 -14.03
N ILE A 507 9.36 -23.09 -13.29
CA ILE A 507 10.03 -21.84 -12.95
C ILE A 507 10.78 -21.38 -14.19
N GLY A 508 10.46 -20.18 -14.68
CA GLY A 508 11.19 -19.50 -15.74
C GLY A 508 12.50 -18.96 -15.18
N ARG A 509 12.65 -17.63 -15.12
CA ARG A 509 13.79 -16.96 -14.50
C ARG A 509 13.54 -16.74 -13.02
N VAL A 510 14.59 -16.91 -12.22
CA VAL A 510 14.61 -16.45 -10.82
C VAL A 510 15.27 -15.06 -10.80
N LEU A 511 14.46 -14.04 -10.56
CA LEU A 511 14.86 -12.63 -10.55
C LEU A 511 15.15 -12.21 -9.10
N VAL A 512 16.40 -11.97 -8.76
CA VAL A 512 16.79 -11.52 -7.41
C VAL A 512 16.87 -10.00 -7.39
N ARG A 513 16.21 -9.36 -6.42
CA ARG A 513 16.17 -7.90 -6.25
C ARG A 513 16.50 -7.49 -4.81
N GLY A 514 17.01 -6.28 -4.66
CA GLY A 514 17.25 -5.66 -3.35
C GLY A 514 18.54 -6.09 -2.65
N LEU A 515 19.44 -6.73 -3.40
CA LEU A 515 20.82 -6.92 -2.97
C LEU A 515 21.60 -5.61 -3.12
N LEU A 516 22.40 -5.28 -2.11
CA LEU A 516 23.27 -4.11 -2.06
C LEU A 516 24.74 -4.54 -1.89
N LEU A 517 25.00 -5.38 -0.89
CA LEU A 517 26.35 -5.88 -0.54
C LEU A 517 26.43 -7.40 -0.66
N ALA A 518 25.36 -8.13 -0.35
CA ALA A 518 25.38 -9.58 -0.37
C ALA A 518 25.44 -10.10 -1.81
N ARG A 519 26.22 -11.16 -2.00
CA ARG A 519 26.44 -11.73 -3.33
C ARG A 519 25.24 -12.56 -3.77
N GLU A 520 24.78 -12.32 -5.00
CA GLU A 520 23.63 -13.02 -5.57
C GLU A 520 23.81 -14.54 -5.65
N ASP A 521 25.06 -15.03 -5.80
CA ASP A 521 25.35 -16.47 -5.84
C ASP A 521 25.01 -17.19 -4.53
N VAL A 522 25.12 -16.51 -3.39
CA VAL A 522 24.75 -17.05 -2.07
C VAL A 522 23.24 -17.23 -1.97
N VAL A 523 22.48 -16.23 -2.42
CA VAL A 523 21.01 -16.29 -2.46
C VAL A 523 20.56 -17.45 -3.34
N ARG A 524 21.11 -17.54 -4.56
CA ARG A 524 20.74 -18.58 -5.52
C ARG A 524 21.02 -20.00 -5.02
N ARG A 525 22.14 -20.21 -4.30
CA ARG A 525 22.48 -21.52 -3.70
C ARG A 525 21.61 -21.90 -2.51
N THR A 526 20.98 -20.92 -1.86
CA THR A 526 20.13 -21.14 -0.69
C THR A 526 18.72 -21.61 -1.09
N LEU A 527 18.25 -21.17 -2.24
CA LEU A 527 16.94 -21.53 -2.78
C LEU A 527 16.84 -23.04 -3.05
N PRO A 528 15.75 -23.72 -2.65
CA PRO A 528 15.54 -25.16 -2.90
C PRO A 528 15.00 -25.44 -4.33
N PHE A 529 15.06 -24.45 -5.21
CA PHE A 529 14.56 -24.50 -6.56
C PHE A 529 15.44 -23.65 -7.49
N GLN A 530 15.36 -23.96 -8.78
CA GLN A 530 16.09 -23.26 -9.83
C GLN A 530 15.23 -23.12 -11.09
N SER A 531 15.73 -22.40 -12.10
CA SER A 531 15.07 -22.33 -13.41
C SER A 531 14.86 -23.73 -13.98
N GLY A 532 13.67 -23.98 -14.52
CA GLY A 532 13.23 -25.26 -15.10
C GLY A 532 12.55 -26.23 -14.11
N ASP A 533 12.71 -26.04 -12.80
CA ASP A 533 12.01 -26.82 -11.78
C ASP A 533 10.49 -26.60 -11.86
N VAL A 534 9.70 -27.55 -11.35
CA VAL A 534 8.27 -27.34 -11.15
C VAL A 534 8.05 -26.25 -10.09
N LEU A 535 7.14 -25.32 -10.37
CA LEU A 535 6.73 -24.28 -9.42
C LEU A 535 5.87 -24.92 -8.31
N LEU A 536 6.48 -25.23 -7.17
CA LEU A 536 5.79 -25.82 -6.02
C LEU A 536 5.69 -24.81 -4.87
N PRO A 537 4.49 -24.53 -4.33
CA PRO A 537 4.31 -23.60 -3.21
C PRO A 537 5.22 -23.91 -2.00
N ASP A 538 5.36 -25.19 -1.65
CA ASP A 538 6.19 -25.63 -0.53
C ASP A 538 7.68 -25.30 -0.73
N LYS A 539 8.17 -25.37 -1.98
CA LYS A 539 9.56 -24.99 -2.31
C LYS A 539 9.75 -23.47 -2.19
N LEU A 540 8.77 -22.67 -2.60
CA LEU A 540 8.83 -21.20 -2.45
C LEU A 540 8.89 -20.82 -0.97
N LEU A 541 7.99 -21.40 -0.16
CA LEU A 541 7.96 -21.17 1.29
C LEU A 541 9.25 -21.64 1.98
N GLN A 542 9.77 -22.80 1.59
CA GLN A 542 11.07 -23.27 2.10
C GLN A 542 12.21 -22.32 1.72
N GLY A 543 12.23 -21.81 0.49
CA GLY A 543 13.21 -20.80 0.05
C GLY A 543 13.11 -19.52 0.87
N GLN A 544 11.89 -19.04 1.11
CA GLN A 544 11.66 -17.85 1.92
C GLN A 544 12.15 -18.04 3.35
N ARG A 545 11.86 -19.19 3.98
CA ARG A 545 12.36 -19.52 5.32
C ARG A 545 13.88 -19.58 5.37
N ARG A 546 14.51 -20.32 4.45
CA ARG A 546 15.99 -20.43 4.42
C ARG A 546 16.66 -19.08 4.25
N LEU A 547 16.12 -18.19 3.41
CA LEU A 547 16.65 -16.84 3.24
C LEU A 547 16.34 -15.93 4.42
N ALA A 548 15.19 -16.08 5.07
CA ALA A 548 14.86 -15.33 6.30
C ALA A 548 15.73 -15.75 7.49
N ASP A 549 16.22 -17.00 7.50
CA ASP A 549 17.16 -17.50 8.52
C ASP A 549 18.57 -16.90 8.37
N PHE A 550 18.90 -16.31 7.22
CA PHE A 550 20.16 -15.58 7.06
C PHE A 550 20.12 -14.26 7.82
N ALA A 551 21.13 -14.03 8.67
CA ALA A 551 21.28 -12.79 9.43
C ALA A 551 21.43 -11.53 8.55
N ALA A 552 21.79 -11.71 7.28
CA ALA A 552 22.00 -10.65 6.30
C ALA A 552 20.70 -9.96 5.81
N PHE A 553 19.52 -10.52 6.07
CA PHE A 553 18.25 -9.98 5.56
C PHE A 553 17.25 -9.68 6.69
N ASP A 554 16.48 -8.60 6.55
CA ASP A 554 15.37 -8.24 7.47
C ASP A 554 14.00 -8.19 6.75
N GLY A 555 13.97 -8.55 5.47
CA GLY A 555 12.77 -8.74 4.67
C GLY A 555 13.03 -9.67 3.51
N VAL A 556 12.21 -10.71 3.36
CA VAL A 556 12.29 -11.70 2.28
C VAL A 556 10.89 -11.97 1.75
N SER A 557 10.70 -11.73 0.45
CA SER A 557 9.49 -12.10 -0.29
C SER A 557 9.89 -12.94 -1.50
N ILE A 558 9.20 -14.05 -1.73
CA ILE A 558 9.38 -14.88 -2.92
C ILE A 558 8.01 -15.06 -3.54
N ASP A 559 7.79 -14.39 -4.65
CA ASP A 559 6.49 -14.34 -5.29
C ASP A 559 6.61 -14.76 -6.77
N PRO A 560 5.76 -15.67 -7.25
CA PRO A 560 5.69 -15.94 -8.68
C PRO A 560 5.10 -14.71 -9.39
N LEU A 561 5.77 -14.25 -10.45
CA LEU A 561 5.22 -13.25 -11.34
C LEU A 561 4.08 -13.89 -12.14
N ARG A 562 2.90 -13.24 -12.12
CA ARG A 562 1.62 -13.74 -12.64
C ARG A 562 1.76 -14.62 -13.91
N PRO A 563 1.39 -15.91 -13.89
CA PRO A 563 1.35 -16.74 -15.10
C PRO A 563 0.04 -16.54 -15.88
N PRO A 564 0.10 -16.26 -17.21
CA PRO A 564 -0.74 -16.99 -18.19
C PRO A 564 -0.17 -17.05 -19.64
N PRO A 565 -0.62 -17.96 -20.55
CA PRO A 565 -0.82 -19.41 -20.42
C PRO A 565 0.46 -20.18 -20.78
N ASP A 566 1.62 -19.60 -20.49
CA ASP A 566 2.90 -20.23 -20.75
C ASP A 566 3.16 -21.29 -19.65
N PRO A 567 3.65 -22.50 -19.95
CA PRO A 567 4.12 -23.46 -18.95
C PRO A 567 5.29 -22.95 -18.07
N PHE A 568 5.64 -21.67 -18.13
CA PHE A 568 6.70 -21.04 -17.34
C PHE A 568 6.21 -19.81 -16.58
N ALA A 569 6.63 -19.68 -15.31
CA ALA A 569 6.42 -18.51 -14.48
C ALA A 569 7.76 -18.04 -13.90
N ASP A 570 8.12 -16.78 -14.14
CA ASP A 570 9.27 -16.16 -13.49
C ASP A 570 8.99 -16.01 -11.98
N VAL A 571 10.00 -16.22 -11.14
CA VAL A 571 9.89 -16.08 -9.68
C VAL A 571 10.73 -14.88 -9.26
N GLU A 572 10.10 -13.92 -8.62
CA GLU A 572 10.76 -12.74 -8.07
C GLU A 572 11.12 -12.97 -6.60
N VAL A 573 12.41 -12.87 -6.30
CA VAL A 573 12.97 -12.95 -4.96
C VAL A 573 13.37 -11.54 -4.54
N THR A 574 12.51 -10.91 -3.74
CA THR A 574 12.76 -9.55 -3.22
C THR A 574 13.36 -9.65 -1.83
N LEU A 575 14.57 -9.13 -1.70
CA LEU A 575 15.33 -9.10 -0.46
C LEU A 575 15.45 -7.67 0.04
N ARG A 576 15.51 -7.53 1.36
CA ARG A 576 15.93 -6.30 2.02
C ARG A 576 17.08 -6.67 2.94
N GLU A 577 18.28 -6.23 2.57
CA GLU A 577 19.48 -6.44 3.37
C GLU A 577 19.35 -5.70 4.70
N ARG A 578 19.62 -6.42 5.78
CA ARG A 578 19.70 -5.86 7.11
C ARG A 578 20.89 -4.90 7.14
N LYS A 579 20.73 -3.75 7.77
CA LYS A 579 21.84 -2.83 8.00
C LYS A 579 22.90 -3.56 8.85
N PRO A 580 24.17 -3.61 8.42
CA PRO A 580 25.20 -4.42 9.08
C PRO A 580 25.63 -3.86 10.43
N TRP A 581 24.98 -2.81 10.95
CA TRP A 581 25.32 -2.19 12.24
C TRP A 581 24.17 -2.34 13.22
N HIS A 582 24.50 -2.72 14.46
CA HIS A 582 23.56 -2.82 15.57
C HIS A 582 24.03 -1.99 16.78
N LEU A 583 23.06 -1.51 17.57
CA LEU A 583 23.30 -0.77 18.80
C LEU A 583 22.39 -1.34 19.89
N ASP A 584 22.98 -2.02 20.86
CA ASP A 584 22.30 -2.62 22.00
C ASP A 584 22.60 -1.82 23.27
N PHE A 585 21.58 -1.64 24.11
CA PHE A 585 21.77 -1.08 25.43
C PHE A 585 20.90 -1.82 26.44
N GLY A 586 21.44 -2.06 27.63
CA GLY A 586 20.73 -2.77 28.68
C GLY A 586 20.97 -2.12 30.02
N VAL A 587 19.92 -2.00 30.83
CA VAL A 587 19.99 -1.48 32.20
C VAL A 587 19.44 -2.56 33.12
N GLY A 588 20.18 -2.91 34.16
CA GLY A 588 19.79 -3.95 35.12
C GLY A 588 20.09 -3.53 36.55
N TYR A 589 19.37 -4.13 37.49
CA TYR A 589 19.58 -3.90 38.93
C TYR A 589 19.75 -5.23 39.63
N SER A 590 20.81 -5.39 40.41
CA SER A 590 21.04 -6.58 41.24
C SER A 590 21.28 -6.16 42.70
N ASN A 591 20.83 -7.01 43.64
CA ASN A 591 21.00 -6.74 45.07
C ASN A 591 22.46 -6.83 45.53
N ALA A 592 23.36 -7.43 44.72
CA ALA A 592 24.78 -7.57 45.05
C ALA A 592 25.64 -6.44 44.45
N ASP A 593 25.32 -5.99 43.23
CA ASP A 593 26.18 -5.09 42.45
C ASP A 593 25.52 -3.73 42.12
N GLY A 594 24.27 -3.50 42.53
CA GLY A 594 23.53 -2.27 42.26
C GLY A 594 23.08 -2.14 40.80
N GLY A 595 22.97 -0.89 40.32
CA GLY A 595 22.57 -0.57 38.95
C GLY A 595 23.73 -0.76 37.96
N ARG A 596 23.48 -1.50 36.88
CA ARG A 596 24.43 -1.76 35.80
C ARG A 596 23.83 -1.35 34.46
N GLY A 597 24.65 -0.74 33.63
CA GLY A 597 24.33 -0.44 32.23
C GLY A 597 25.25 -1.22 31.31
N PHE A 598 24.87 -1.33 30.04
CA PHE A 598 25.86 -1.48 28.98
C PHE A 598 25.34 -0.80 27.73
N VAL A 599 26.28 -0.37 26.90
CA VAL A 599 26.03 0.01 25.50
C VAL A 599 27.00 -0.78 24.65
N GLU A 600 26.48 -1.45 23.64
CA GLU A 600 27.25 -2.24 22.69
C GLU A 600 26.90 -1.78 21.28
N ALA A 601 27.91 -1.37 20.52
CA ALA A 601 27.77 -1.06 19.12
C ALA A 601 28.59 -2.09 18.34
N GLY A 602 27.98 -2.73 17.34
CA GLY A 602 28.65 -3.74 16.55
C GLY A 602 28.34 -3.65 15.07
N HIS A 603 29.22 -4.27 14.29
CA HIS A 603 29.07 -4.46 12.87
C HIS A 603 29.09 -5.97 12.58
N ASP A 604 27.97 -6.47 12.08
CA ASP A 604 27.80 -7.85 11.63
C ASP A 604 28.25 -7.96 10.17
N ASP A 605 28.89 -9.08 9.82
CA ASP A 605 29.33 -9.41 8.46
C ASP A 605 30.39 -8.46 7.88
N VAL A 606 31.44 -8.19 8.66
CA VAL A 606 32.59 -7.38 8.24
C VAL A 606 33.19 -8.01 6.97
N PHE A 607 33.19 -7.24 5.87
CA PHE A 607 33.69 -7.64 4.54
C PHE A 607 32.95 -8.82 3.88
N GLY A 608 31.72 -9.15 4.27
CA GLY A 608 30.95 -10.25 3.65
C GLY A 608 31.49 -11.65 3.99
N THR A 609 32.16 -11.78 5.13
CA THR A 609 32.84 -13.01 5.59
C THR A 609 32.07 -13.81 6.65
N GLY A 610 30.95 -13.27 7.13
CA GLY A 610 30.18 -13.80 8.27
C GLY A 610 30.78 -13.48 9.65
N ALA A 611 31.88 -12.71 9.71
CA ALA A 611 32.49 -12.29 10.97
C ALA A 611 31.82 -11.02 11.53
N SER A 612 31.57 -10.96 12.83
CA SER A 612 31.05 -9.77 13.51
C SER A 612 32.10 -9.13 14.43
N VAL A 613 32.09 -7.81 14.53
CA VAL A 613 32.94 -7.02 15.43
C VAL A 613 32.05 -6.12 16.27
N SER A 614 32.07 -6.30 17.59
CA SER A 614 31.35 -5.42 18.51
C SER A 614 32.28 -4.77 19.54
N ILE A 615 31.93 -3.54 19.92
CA ILE A 615 32.54 -2.79 21.00
C ILE A 615 31.47 -2.65 22.08
N ARG A 616 31.73 -3.26 23.24
CA ARG A 616 30.85 -3.20 24.41
C ARG A 616 31.50 -2.37 25.52
N GLN A 617 30.79 -1.36 25.99
CA GLN A 617 31.11 -0.59 27.19
C GLN A 617 30.12 -0.97 28.30
N ARG A 618 30.64 -1.41 29.45
CA ARG A 618 29.87 -1.78 30.65
C ARG A 618 29.89 -0.65 31.67
#